data_AF-A0A820I4Q9-F1
#
_entry.id   AF-A0A820I4Q9-F1
#
_cell.length_a   1.000
_cell.length_b   1.000
_cell.length_c   1.000
_cell.angle_alpha   90.00
_cell.angle_beta   90.00
_cell.angle_gamma   90.00
#
_symmetry.space_group_name_H-M   'P 1'
#
loop_
_entity.id
_entity.type
_entity.pdbx_description
1 polymer ?
#
loop_
_entity_poly.entity_id
_entity_poly.type
_entity_poly.pdbx_seq_one_letter_code
_entity_poly.pdbx_strand_id
1 'polypeptide(L)'
;MYLKLAIYFLLFVTITSSSSYDWEIFKHNYNKKYATIIEEAERQKIFLENVNRIHEYRRIHPEATFQIGMNHLMDRRSAELVSIKSKPVFNIRSTEIKKSIQSELRVPVSLDWREKGVITPVYSQGMQATDAAIVAVDVIESYQAIRGGKLEKGSVDQVYACCENKIDILDCILNKMGGKLCAADDYNKSSTECSTKSCKPFAVFNNVKTIELANENDMLQWIQDSPLYVGIDAAQFSFQIYTTGVYSDTTCSKTDVDHVLQLVGYGIYSGIPYWLCKNSWGQTWGDQGYILIERGTNTCGIAEYVAQVEFKTNDVTRLSLANHICLTVFCFVLHLFSNF
;
A
#
# COMPACT_ATOMS: atom_id res chain seq x y z
N MET A 1 2.02 -49.25 29.39
CA MET A 1 0.84 -48.46 28.95
C MET A 1 0.75 -47.11 29.67
N TYR A 2 0.90 -47.07 31.00
CA TYR A 2 0.84 -45.83 31.81
C TYR A 2 1.91 -44.77 31.50
N LEU A 3 3.14 -45.17 31.14
CA LEU A 3 4.21 -44.21 30.82
C LEU A 3 3.96 -43.43 29.52
N LYS A 4 3.34 -44.07 28.51
CA LYS A 4 2.94 -43.39 27.26
C LYS A 4 1.80 -42.39 27.52
N LEU A 5 0.80 -42.78 28.32
CA LEU A 5 -0.31 -41.91 28.71
C LEU A 5 0.14 -40.67 29.51
N ALA A 6 1.11 -40.83 30.42
CA ALA A 6 1.68 -39.71 31.18
C ALA A 6 2.46 -38.72 30.30
N ILE A 7 3.20 -39.22 29.30
CA ILE A 7 3.92 -38.38 28.33
C ILE A 7 2.94 -37.61 27.44
N TYR A 8 1.88 -38.26 26.95
CA TYR A 8 0.83 -37.58 26.19
C TYR A 8 0.10 -36.53 27.04
N PHE A 9 -0.17 -36.81 28.31
CA PHE A 9 -0.80 -35.85 29.23
C PHE A 9 0.12 -34.66 29.53
N LEU A 10 1.41 -34.87 29.80
CA LEU A 10 2.38 -33.81 30.03
C LEU A 10 2.60 -32.94 28.78
N LEU A 11 2.74 -33.55 27.60
CA LEU A 11 2.83 -32.82 26.33
C LEU A 11 1.56 -32.00 26.08
N PHE A 12 0.38 -32.59 26.30
CA PHE A 12 -0.90 -31.90 26.15
C PHE A 12 -1.02 -30.70 27.11
N VAL A 13 -0.64 -30.84 28.39
CA VAL A 13 -0.64 -29.75 29.38
C VAL A 13 0.36 -28.64 29.01
N THR A 14 1.55 -28.98 28.52
CA THR A 14 2.54 -27.96 28.10
C THR A 14 2.07 -27.18 26.87
N ILE A 15 1.49 -27.85 25.87
CA ILE A 15 0.97 -27.23 24.64
C ILE A 15 -0.23 -26.32 24.97
N THR A 16 -1.17 -26.77 25.82
CA THR A 16 -2.31 -25.94 26.23
C THR A 16 -1.88 -24.71 27.04
N SER A 17 -0.85 -24.82 27.89
CA SER A 17 -0.33 -23.69 28.67
C SER A 17 0.40 -22.63 27.82
N SER A 18 1.16 -23.04 26.79
CA SER A 18 1.81 -22.11 25.85
C SER A 18 0.75 -21.38 25.00
N SER A 19 -0.27 -22.11 24.54
CA SER A 19 -1.31 -21.56 23.69
C SER A 19 -2.22 -20.53 24.38
N SER A 20 -2.47 -20.68 25.69
CA SER A 20 -3.25 -19.69 26.45
C SER A 20 -2.42 -18.46 26.78
N TYR A 21 -1.12 -18.62 27.03
CA TYR A 21 -0.19 -17.52 27.25
C TYR A 21 -0.04 -16.64 26.00
N ASP A 22 0.15 -17.27 24.83
CA ASP A 22 0.26 -16.56 23.55
C ASP A 22 -1.02 -15.77 23.21
N TRP A 23 -2.20 -16.31 23.56
CA TRP A 23 -3.48 -15.62 23.39
C TRP A 23 -3.59 -14.35 24.25
N GLU A 24 -3.22 -14.43 25.53
CA GLU A 24 -3.29 -13.27 26.43
C GLU A 24 -2.29 -12.18 26.00
N ILE A 25 -1.09 -12.56 25.58
CA ILE A 25 -0.11 -11.62 25.00
C ILE A 25 -0.66 -10.98 23.74
N PHE A 26 -1.24 -11.78 22.83
CA PHE A 26 -1.85 -11.26 21.61
C PHE A 26 -2.94 -10.23 21.92
N LYS A 27 -3.85 -10.53 22.85
CA LYS A 27 -4.89 -9.58 23.25
C LYS A 27 -4.30 -8.31 23.84
N HIS A 28 -3.29 -8.42 24.69
CA HIS A 28 -2.62 -7.28 25.29
C HIS A 28 -1.93 -6.40 24.25
N ASN A 29 -1.07 -6.99 23.42
CA ASN A 29 -0.26 -6.27 22.42
C ASN A 29 -1.10 -5.55 21.37
N TYR A 30 -2.25 -6.10 21.00
CA TYR A 30 -3.14 -5.54 19.99
C TYR A 30 -4.44 -4.95 20.56
N ASN A 31 -4.48 -4.73 21.88
CA ASN A 31 -5.62 -4.13 22.61
C ASN A 31 -6.98 -4.75 22.22
N LYS A 32 -7.02 -6.08 22.14
CA LYS A 32 -8.21 -6.82 21.71
C LYS A 32 -9.25 -6.85 22.81
N LYS A 33 -10.49 -6.56 22.41
CA LYS A 33 -11.67 -6.61 23.27
C LYS A 33 -12.80 -7.27 22.47
N TYR A 34 -13.49 -8.19 23.12
CA TYR A 34 -14.59 -8.94 22.53
C TYR A 34 -15.87 -8.63 23.30
N ALA A 35 -17.00 -8.54 22.59
CA ALA A 35 -18.27 -8.14 23.19
C ALA A 35 -18.83 -9.21 24.14
N THR A 36 -18.52 -10.49 23.86
CA THR A 36 -19.01 -11.62 24.65
C THR A 36 -17.91 -12.68 24.82
N ILE A 37 -18.04 -13.50 25.87
CA ILE A 37 -17.15 -14.65 26.08
C ILE A 37 -17.25 -15.70 24.96
N ILE A 38 -18.41 -15.78 24.29
CA ILE A 38 -18.63 -16.67 23.15
C ILE A 38 -17.81 -16.19 21.95
N GLU A 39 -17.85 -14.88 21.67
CA GLU A 39 -17.01 -14.27 20.63
C GLU A 39 -15.52 -14.47 20.96
N GLU A 40 -15.12 -14.22 22.21
CA GLU A 40 -13.73 -14.39 22.61
C GLU A 40 -13.23 -15.83 22.40
N ALA A 41 -14.05 -16.83 22.76
CA ALA A 41 -13.71 -18.24 22.56
C ALA A 41 -13.58 -18.59 21.05
N GLU A 42 -14.45 -18.04 20.20
CA GLU A 42 -14.34 -18.21 18.75
C GLU A 42 -13.07 -17.55 18.20
N ARG A 43 -12.75 -16.33 18.65
CA ARG A 43 -11.56 -15.58 18.23
C ARG A 43 -10.27 -16.25 18.69
N GLN A 44 -10.26 -16.81 19.89
CA GLN A 44 -9.15 -17.61 20.39
C GLN A 44 -8.95 -18.87 19.54
N LYS A 45 -10.05 -19.56 19.16
CA LYS A 45 -9.95 -20.72 18.27
C LYS A 45 -9.31 -20.35 16.93
N ILE A 46 -9.74 -19.25 16.31
CA ILE A 46 -9.18 -18.75 15.05
C ILE A 46 -7.70 -18.37 15.21
N PHE A 47 -7.34 -17.73 16.32
CA PHE A 47 -5.95 -17.42 16.65
C PHE A 47 -5.07 -18.67 16.67
N LEU A 48 -5.50 -19.73 17.35
CA LEU A 48 -4.76 -20.99 17.41
C LEU A 48 -4.66 -21.68 16.05
N GLU A 49 -5.73 -21.65 15.26
CA GLU A 49 -5.72 -22.14 13.87
C GLU A 49 -4.68 -21.37 13.02
N ASN A 50 -4.62 -20.05 13.14
CA ASN A 50 -3.65 -19.23 12.42
C ASN A 50 -2.21 -19.43 12.91
N VAL A 51 -1.98 -19.64 14.21
CA VAL A 51 -0.65 -20.03 14.73
C VAL A 51 -0.18 -21.33 14.07
N ASN A 52 -1.05 -22.34 13.98
CA ASN A 52 -0.74 -23.59 13.31
C ASN A 52 -0.45 -23.39 11.81
N ARG A 53 -1.21 -22.53 11.14
CA ARG A 53 -0.97 -22.19 9.72
C ARG A 53 0.39 -21.52 9.51
N ILE A 54 0.85 -20.67 10.44
CA ILE A 54 2.19 -20.07 10.38
C ILE A 54 3.27 -21.16 10.48
N HIS A 55 3.14 -22.08 11.44
CA HIS A 55 4.10 -23.17 11.59
C HIS A 55 4.15 -24.07 10.36
N GLU A 56 2.98 -24.41 9.82
CA GLU A 56 2.89 -25.22 8.61
C GLU A 56 3.50 -24.50 7.40
N TYR A 57 3.17 -23.22 7.17
CA TYR A 57 3.73 -22.44 6.07
C TYR A 57 5.27 -22.39 6.14
N ARG A 58 5.84 -22.12 7.32
CA ARG A 58 7.31 -22.09 7.51
C ARG A 58 7.96 -23.46 7.26
N ARG A 59 7.25 -24.56 7.54
CA ARG A 59 7.72 -25.93 7.31
C ARG A 59 7.75 -26.28 5.82
N ILE A 60 6.76 -25.82 5.06
CA ILE A 60 6.61 -26.13 3.64
C ILE A 60 7.37 -25.15 2.72
N HIS A 61 7.69 -23.94 3.21
CA HIS A 61 8.43 -22.90 2.49
C HIS A 61 9.69 -22.44 3.24
N PRO A 62 10.65 -23.35 3.55
CA PRO A 62 11.89 -22.99 4.25
C PRO A 62 12.77 -21.99 3.46
N GLU A 63 12.57 -21.89 2.15
CA GLU A 63 13.28 -20.99 1.23
C GLU A 63 12.61 -19.63 1.03
N ALA A 64 11.49 -19.35 1.72
CA ALA A 64 10.79 -18.08 1.58
C ALA A 64 11.72 -16.89 1.85
N THR A 65 11.66 -15.90 0.96
CA THR A 65 12.45 -14.66 0.98
C THR A 65 11.85 -13.58 1.88
N PHE A 66 10.74 -13.92 2.53
CA PHE A 66 10.01 -13.09 3.47
C PHE A 66 9.59 -13.88 4.71
N GLN A 67 9.25 -13.13 5.75
CA GLN A 67 8.80 -13.68 7.02
C GLN A 67 7.32 -13.40 7.23
N ILE A 68 6.66 -14.41 7.78
CA ILE A 68 5.31 -14.31 8.30
C ILE A 68 5.31 -14.42 9.82
N GLY A 69 4.35 -13.80 10.51
CA GLY A 69 4.32 -13.77 11.96
C GLY A 69 3.03 -13.21 12.56
N MET A 70 3.00 -13.15 13.90
CA MET A 70 1.84 -12.61 14.61
C MET A 70 1.68 -11.12 14.33
N ASN A 71 0.48 -10.73 13.89
CA ASN A 71 0.04 -9.34 13.80
C ASN A 71 -1.38 -9.20 14.37
N HIS A 72 -1.97 -8.01 14.30
CA HIS A 72 -3.31 -7.76 14.84
C HIS A 72 -4.45 -8.53 14.13
N LEU A 73 -4.19 -9.23 13.02
CA LEU A 73 -5.18 -10.01 12.26
C LEU A 73 -5.16 -11.51 12.61
N MET A 74 -4.38 -11.93 13.62
CA MET A 74 -4.28 -13.35 14.00
C MET A 74 -5.62 -13.95 14.47
N ASP A 75 -6.57 -13.16 14.96
CA ASP A 75 -7.91 -13.62 15.36
C ASP A 75 -8.96 -13.55 14.23
N ARG A 76 -8.50 -13.38 12.98
CA ARG A 76 -9.36 -13.27 11.78
C ARG A 76 -9.11 -14.39 10.78
N ARG A 77 -10.18 -14.91 10.19
CA ARG A 77 -10.11 -15.80 9.03
C ARG A 77 -9.87 -14.98 7.78
N SER A 78 -9.17 -15.54 6.80
CA SER A 78 -8.94 -14.88 5.50
C SER A 78 -10.25 -14.52 4.80
N ALA A 79 -11.31 -15.33 4.98
CA ALA A 79 -12.66 -15.03 4.47
C ALA A 79 -13.30 -13.77 5.08
N GLU A 80 -12.98 -13.44 6.34
CA GLU A 80 -13.46 -12.19 6.98
C GLU A 80 -12.78 -10.95 6.41
N LEU A 81 -11.62 -11.12 5.77
CA LEU A 81 -10.84 -10.02 5.20
C LEU A 81 -11.16 -9.77 3.73
N VAL A 82 -11.93 -10.65 3.07
CA VAL A 82 -12.37 -10.43 1.69
C VAL A 82 -13.22 -9.16 1.60
N SER A 83 -14.09 -8.92 2.57
CA SER A 83 -15.01 -7.77 2.56
C SER A 83 -14.37 -6.44 2.90
N ILE A 84 -13.09 -6.41 3.27
CA ILE A 84 -12.38 -5.15 3.60
C ILE A 84 -11.45 -4.71 2.47
N LYS A 85 -11.30 -5.52 1.42
CA LYS A 85 -10.45 -5.20 0.27
C LYS A 85 -11.30 -4.73 -0.90
N SER A 86 -10.77 -3.81 -1.70
CA SER A 86 -11.41 -3.32 -2.92
C SER A 86 -10.76 -3.94 -4.13
N LYS A 87 -11.56 -4.61 -4.96
CA LYS A 87 -11.14 -4.95 -6.33
C LYS A 87 -10.93 -3.66 -7.11
N PRO A 88 -9.70 -3.33 -7.55
CA PRO A 88 -9.48 -2.17 -8.38
C PRO A 88 -10.23 -2.34 -9.71
N VAL A 89 -10.87 -1.29 -10.19
CA VAL A 89 -11.42 -1.25 -11.52
C VAL A 89 -10.96 0.02 -12.20
N PHE A 90 -10.54 -0.07 -13.46
CA PHE A 90 -10.25 1.11 -14.27
C PHE A 90 -11.24 1.19 -15.40
N ASN A 91 -11.77 2.38 -15.64
CA ASN A 91 -12.24 2.70 -16.98
C ASN A 91 -11.00 3.00 -17.79
N ILE A 92 -10.54 2.04 -18.59
CA ILE A 92 -9.40 2.26 -19.50
C ILE A 92 -9.81 3.38 -20.46
N ARG A 93 -9.43 4.62 -20.14
CA ARG A 93 -9.50 5.75 -21.05
C ARG A 93 -8.37 5.54 -22.03
N SER A 94 -8.70 5.19 -23.26
CA SER A 94 -7.74 5.04 -24.35
C SER A 94 -7.09 6.39 -24.65
N THR A 95 -6.07 6.77 -23.88
CA THR A 95 -5.31 7.99 -24.14
C THR A 95 -3.82 7.73 -24.05
N GLU A 96 -3.22 7.77 -25.23
CA GLU A 96 -1.80 7.78 -25.57
C GLU A 96 -1.04 6.48 -25.33
N ILE A 97 -1.18 5.57 -26.30
CA ILE A 97 -0.15 4.58 -26.65
C ILE A 97 1.13 5.35 -27.00
N LYS A 98 1.98 5.63 -26.02
CA LYS A 98 3.40 5.81 -26.29
C LYS A 98 4.00 4.42 -26.36
N LYS A 99 4.20 3.94 -27.59
CA LYS A 99 5.17 2.86 -27.86
C LYS A 99 6.42 3.21 -27.05
N SER A 100 6.82 2.35 -26.11
CA SER A 100 8.07 2.52 -25.40
C SER A 100 9.18 2.59 -26.45
N ILE A 101 9.74 3.77 -26.67
CA ILE A 101 11.01 3.86 -27.37
C ILE A 101 11.98 3.21 -26.41
N GLN A 102 12.62 2.14 -26.86
CA GLN A 102 13.62 1.36 -26.13
C GLN A 102 14.88 2.23 -25.92
N SER A 103 14.76 3.33 -25.19
CA SER A 103 15.89 4.02 -24.60
C SER A 103 16.29 3.25 -23.36
N GLU A 104 17.59 3.10 -23.10
CA GLU A 104 18.09 2.61 -21.82
C GLU A 104 17.35 3.31 -20.67
N LEU A 105 16.70 2.52 -19.81
CA LEU A 105 15.96 3.04 -18.67
C LEU A 105 16.97 3.68 -17.70
N ARG A 106 17.06 5.02 -17.71
CA ARG A 106 17.96 5.77 -16.83
C ARG A 106 17.23 6.14 -15.54
N VAL A 107 17.08 5.16 -14.65
CA VAL A 107 16.50 5.33 -13.30
C VAL A 107 17.56 4.96 -12.24
N PRO A 108 17.51 5.53 -11.03
CA PRO A 108 18.43 5.14 -9.96
C PRO A 108 18.24 3.66 -9.57
N VAL A 109 19.21 3.08 -8.86
CA VAL A 109 19.13 1.68 -8.40
C VAL A 109 18.04 1.49 -7.33
N SER A 110 17.79 2.55 -6.55
CA SER A 110 16.76 2.59 -5.53
C SER A 110 16.12 3.98 -5.46
N LEU A 111 14.87 4.01 -5.02
CA LEU A 111 14.13 5.22 -4.74
C LEU A 111 13.22 4.95 -3.55
N ASP A 112 13.18 5.87 -2.59
CA ASP A 112 12.25 5.83 -1.48
C ASP A 112 11.65 7.22 -1.26
N TRP A 113 10.36 7.39 -1.55
CA TRP A 113 9.68 8.66 -1.36
C TRP A 113 9.50 9.03 0.12
N ARG A 114 9.60 8.07 1.06
CA ARG A 114 9.55 8.34 2.51
C ARG A 114 10.71 9.24 2.94
N GLU A 115 11.89 9.00 2.39
CA GLU A 115 13.11 9.78 2.68
C GLU A 115 13.00 11.25 2.24
N LYS A 116 12.09 11.56 1.31
CA LYS A 116 11.84 12.92 0.84
C LYS A 116 10.80 13.68 1.66
N GLY A 117 10.22 13.05 2.70
CA GLY A 117 9.24 13.70 3.57
C GLY A 117 7.91 14.02 2.89
N VAL A 118 7.54 13.25 1.84
CA VAL A 118 6.30 13.45 1.07
C VAL A 118 5.26 12.35 1.27
N ILE A 119 5.49 11.43 2.20
CA ILE A 119 4.58 10.32 2.51
C ILE A 119 3.96 10.55 3.89
N THR A 120 2.63 10.54 3.97
CA THR A 120 1.89 10.63 5.25
C THR A 120 2.04 9.34 6.08
N PRO A 121 1.79 9.38 7.40
CA PRO A 121 1.74 8.16 8.22
C PRO A 121 0.77 7.11 7.67
N VAL A 122 1.06 5.83 7.96
CA VAL A 122 0.19 4.71 7.58
C VAL A 122 -1.19 4.86 8.21
N TYR A 123 -2.22 4.81 7.36
CA TYR A 123 -3.62 4.80 7.78
C TYR A 123 -4.05 3.39 8.20
N SER A 124 -5.06 3.30 9.07
CA SER A 124 -5.69 2.03 9.44
C SER A 124 -7.17 2.06 9.05
N GLN A 125 -7.54 1.31 8.00
CA GLN A 125 -8.91 1.21 7.51
C GLN A 125 -9.85 0.46 8.47
N GLY A 126 -9.29 -0.37 9.35
CA GLY A 126 -10.08 -1.25 10.22
C GLY A 126 -10.83 -2.31 9.40
N MET A 127 -12.09 -2.57 9.75
CA MET A 127 -12.92 -3.58 9.08
C MET A 127 -13.86 -2.99 8.01
N GLN A 128 -13.44 -1.90 7.36
CA GLN A 128 -14.23 -1.20 6.34
C GLN A 128 -13.55 -1.33 4.97
N ALA A 129 -14.31 -1.49 3.89
CA ALA A 129 -13.82 -1.55 2.52
C ALA A 129 -13.46 -0.14 1.99
N THR A 130 -12.40 0.46 2.54
CA THR A 130 -12.02 1.85 2.24
C THR A 130 -10.60 2.00 1.70
N ASP A 131 -9.88 0.89 1.47
CA ASP A 131 -8.53 0.86 0.91
C ASP A 131 -8.41 1.66 -0.40
N ALA A 132 -9.36 1.51 -1.34
CA ALA A 132 -9.37 2.29 -2.58
C ALA A 132 -9.40 3.81 -2.35
N ALA A 133 -10.26 4.28 -1.44
CA ALA A 133 -10.34 5.68 -1.10
C ALA A 133 -9.08 6.16 -0.37
N ILE A 134 -8.56 5.36 0.56
CA ILE A 134 -7.35 5.67 1.32
C ILE A 134 -6.14 5.79 0.40
N VAL A 135 -5.90 4.80 -0.46
CA VAL A 135 -4.73 4.79 -1.36
C VAL A 135 -4.81 5.91 -2.40
N ALA A 136 -6.01 6.22 -2.90
CA ALA A 136 -6.21 7.37 -3.78
C ALA A 136 -5.87 8.69 -3.08
N VAL A 137 -6.29 8.86 -1.83
CA VAL A 137 -5.90 10.01 -1.00
C VAL A 137 -4.39 10.04 -0.79
N ASP A 138 -3.77 8.93 -0.39
CA ASP A 138 -2.31 8.82 -0.17
C ASP A 138 -1.50 9.29 -1.40
N VAL A 139 -1.90 8.84 -2.60
CA VAL A 139 -1.26 9.24 -3.87
C VAL A 139 -1.43 10.74 -4.14
N ILE A 140 -2.61 11.32 -3.89
CA ILE A 140 -2.89 12.75 -4.07
C ILE A 140 -2.10 13.61 -3.06
N GLU A 141 -2.06 13.20 -1.79
CA GLU A 141 -1.29 13.86 -0.73
C GLU A 141 0.19 13.95 -1.11
N SER A 142 0.74 12.81 -1.52
CA SER A 142 2.16 12.70 -1.88
C SER A 142 2.49 13.53 -3.10
N TYR A 143 1.64 13.44 -4.14
CA TYR A 143 1.79 14.24 -5.34
C TYR A 143 1.78 15.74 -5.05
N GLN A 144 0.88 16.19 -4.17
CA GLN A 144 0.78 17.59 -3.83
C GLN A 144 2.00 18.10 -3.04
N ALA A 145 2.53 17.28 -2.13
CA ALA A 145 3.77 17.61 -1.41
C ALA A 145 4.99 17.67 -2.34
N ILE A 146 5.11 16.74 -3.28
CA ILE A 146 6.19 16.71 -4.29
C ILE A 146 6.22 18.00 -5.13
N ARG A 147 5.06 18.59 -5.40
CA ARG A 147 4.95 19.86 -6.16
C ARG A 147 5.24 21.12 -5.37
N GLY A 148 5.70 20.99 -4.12
CA GLY A 148 5.98 22.11 -3.23
C GLY A 148 4.78 22.58 -2.41
N GLY A 149 3.68 21.80 -2.40
CA GLY A 149 2.61 21.96 -1.43
C GLY A 149 3.04 21.47 -0.04
N LYS A 150 2.27 21.85 0.99
CA LYS A 150 2.43 21.28 2.33
C LYS A 150 1.88 19.85 2.32
N LEU A 151 2.61 18.92 2.94
CA LEU A 151 2.09 17.58 3.22
C LEU A 151 0.99 17.70 4.27
N GLU A 152 -0.23 17.40 3.88
CA GLU A 152 -1.42 17.41 4.74
C GLU A 152 -2.21 16.13 4.55
N LYS A 153 -2.94 15.73 5.60
CA LYS A 153 -3.81 14.56 5.56
C LYS A 153 -5.09 14.93 4.81
N GLY A 154 -5.41 14.22 3.73
CA GLY A 154 -6.62 14.38 2.94
C GLY A 154 -7.85 13.69 3.53
N SER A 155 -9.02 14.18 3.15
CA SER A 155 -10.30 13.66 3.64
C SER A 155 -10.73 12.39 2.88
N VAL A 156 -10.44 11.23 3.47
CA VAL A 156 -10.99 9.94 3.01
C VAL A 156 -12.52 9.96 3.07
N ASP A 157 -13.11 10.61 4.08
CA ASP A 157 -14.57 10.74 4.23
C ASP A 157 -15.20 11.51 3.06
N GLN A 158 -14.49 12.51 2.52
CA GLN A 158 -14.95 13.22 1.31
C GLN A 158 -14.95 12.29 0.10
N VAL A 159 -13.85 11.56 -0.10
CA VAL A 159 -13.73 10.61 -1.21
C VAL A 159 -14.79 9.52 -1.09
N TYR A 160 -15.04 9.01 0.12
CA TYR A 160 -16.09 8.05 0.37
C TYR A 160 -17.46 8.65 0.02
N ALA A 161 -17.86 9.77 0.63
CA ALA A 161 -19.16 10.41 0.37
C ALA A 161 -19.38 10.77 -1.13
N CYS A 162 -18.32 11.09 -1.86
CA CYS A 162 -18.41 11.47 -3.26
C CYS A 162 -18.27 10.31 -4.25
N CYS A 163 -17.47 9.29 -3.92
CA CYS A 163 -17.02 8.28 -4.87
C CYS A 163 -17.28 6.84 -4.40
N GLU A 164 -18.04 6.64 -3.32
CA GLU A 164 -18.52 5.33 -2.90
C GLU A 164 -19.12 4.56 -4.10
N ASN A 165 -18.78 3.27 -4.21
CA ASN A 165 -19.25 2.35 -5.25
C ASN A 165 -18.86 2.73 -6.70
N LYS A 166 -17.81 3.52 -6.91
CA LYS A 166 -17.31 3.84 -8.26
C LYS A 166 -16.17 2.93 -8.68
N ILE A 167 -16.27 2.52 -9.94
CA ILE A 167 -15.37 1.64 -10.68
C ILE A 167 -13.93 2.15 -10.55
N ASP A 168 -13.68 3.42 -10.84
CA ASP A 168 -12.35 4.05 -10.75
C ASP A 168 -12.39 5.28 -9.82
N ILE A 169 -11.72 5.17 -8.67
CA ILE A 169 -11.78 6.17 -7.60
C ILE A 169 -11.01 7.45 -7.97
N LEU A 170 -9.86 7.33 -8.64
CA LEU A 170 -9.04 8.48 -9.03
C LEU A 170 -9.74 9.27 -10.14
N ASP A 171 -10.32 8.56 -11.11
CA ASP A 171 -11.19 9.18 -12.11
C ASP A 171 -12.42 9.81 -11.46
N CYS A 172 -13.03 9.18 -10.47
CA CYS A 172 -14.17 9.79 -9.78
C CYS A 172 -13.78 11.12 -9.12
N ILE A 173 -12.65 11.18 -8.42
CA ILE A 173 -12.15 12.42 -7.82
C ILE A 173 -11.88 13.46 -8.92
N LEU A 174 -11.27 13.07 -10.04
CA LEU A 174 -11.03 13.96 -11.17
C LEU A 174 -12.33 14.57 -11.71
N ASN A 175 -13.31 13.73 -12.06
CA ASN A 175 -14.49 14.17 -12.81
C ASN A 175 -15.59 14.75 -11.91
N LYS A 176 -15.82 14.16 -10.73
CA LYS A 176 -16.89 14.58 -9.81
C LYS A 176 -16.44 15.66 -8.83
N MET A 177 -15.20 15.59 -8.35
CA MET A 177 -14.64 16.56 -7.40
C MET A 177 -13.77 17.62 -8.10
N GLY A 178 -13.60 17.52 -9.43
CA GLY A 178 -12.78 18.44 -10.21
C GLY A 178 -11.29 18.31 -9.91
N GLY A 179 -10.85 17.11 -9.49
CA GLY A 179 -9.48 16.82 -9.10
C GLY A 179 -9.03 17.55 -7.83
N LYS A 180 -9.98 17.95 -6.98
CA LYS A 180 -9.74 18.72 -5.76
C LYS A 180 -10.03 17.87 -4.52
N LEU A 181 -9.17 17.98 -3.51
CA LEU A 181 -9.32 17.26 -2.26
C LEU A 181 -9.21 18.20 -1.06
N CYS A 182 -10.09 18.02 -0.08
CA CYS A 182 -10.07 18.69 1.22
C CYS A 182 -9.05 18.06 2.17
N ALA A 183 -8.49 18.88 3.07
CA ALA A 183 -7.84 18.35 4.25
C ALA A 183 -8.87 17.62 5.14
N ALA A 184 -8.42 16.59 5.86
CA ALA A 184 -9.27 15.74 6.69
C ALA A 184 -9.99 16.54 7.79
N ASP A 185 -9.31 17.51 8.39
CA ASP A 185 -9.83 18.32 9.49
C ASP A 185 -10.78 19.44 9.01
N ASP A 186 -10.70 19.82 7.74
CA ASP A 186 -11.54 20.86 7.14
C ASP A 186 -12.83 20.32 6.51
N TYR A 187 -12.91 19.01 6.24
CA TYR A 187 -14.09 18.42 5.63
C TYR A 187 -15.21 18.23 6.65
N ASN A 188 -16.33 18.92 6.44
CA ASN A 188 -17.51 18.75 7.29
C ASN A 188 -18.16 17.37 7.08
N LYS A 189 -17.93 16.46 8.04
CA LYS A 189 -18.47 15.10 8.06
C LYS A 189 -19.98 15.01 8.29
N SER A 190 -20.64 16.11 8.67
CA SER A 190 -22.07 16.11 9.01
C SER A 190 -22.98 16.02 7.79
N SER A 191 -22.47 16.16 6.56
CA SER A 191 -23.26 15.98 5.35
C SER A 191 -23.16 14.54 4.85
N THR A 192 -24.29 13.84 4.84
CA THR A 192 -24.44 12.53 4.16
C THR A 192 -24.39 12.63 2.64
N GLU A 193 -24.33 13.85 2.09
CA GLU A 193 -24.21 14.12 0.66
C GLU A 193 -22.80 14.55 0.28
N CYS A 194 -22.35 14.16 -0.92
CA CYS A 194 -21.08 14.58 -1.50
C CYS A 194 -20.98 16.11 -1.54
N SER A 195 -20.10 16.68 -0.73
CA SER A 195 -19.82 18.11 -0.73
C SER A 195 -18.47 18.41 -1.37
N THR A 196 -18.50 18.96 -2.58
CA THR A 196 -17.31 19.41 -3.32
C THR A 196 -16.91 20.86 -3.00
N LYS A 197 -17.70 21.53 -2.14
CA LYS A 197 -17.52 22.94 -1.75
C LYS A 197 -17.37 23.12 -0.23
N SER A 198 -17.26 22.05 0.54
CA SER A 198 -17.18 22.10 2.01
C SER A 198 -15.88 22.70 2.55
N CYS A 199 -14.84 22.82 1.71
CA CYS A 199 -13.54 23.33 2.13
C CYS A 199 -12.85 24.14 1.00
N LYS A 200 -11.75 24.79 1.36
CA LYS A 200 -10.71 25.18 0.39
C LYS A 200 -9.81 23.95 0.13
N PRO A 201 -9.67 23.47 -1.12
CA PRO A 201 -8.87 22.28 -1.39
C PRO A 201 -7.38 22.55 -1.16
N PHE A 202 -6.68 21.59 -0.56
CA PHE A 202 -5.22 21.65 -0.37
C PHE A 202 -4.47 21.01 -1.54
N ALA A 203 -5.09 20.02 -2.20
CA ALA A 203 -4.52 19.31 -3.34
C ALA A 203 -5.37 19.47 -4.60
N VAL A 204 -4.69 19.62 -5.74
CA VAL A 204 -5.29 19.75 -7.06
C VAL A 204 -4.50 18.98 -8.11
N PHE A 205 -5.19 18.13 -8.86
CA PHE A 205 -4.68 17.47 -10.07
C PHE A 205 -5.72 17.62 -11.19
N ASN A 206 -5.33 17.44 -12.45
CA ASN A 206 -6.25 17.61 -13.58
C ASN A 206 -6.15 16.49 -14.63
N ASN A 207 -5.34 15.47 -14.38
CA ASN A 207 -5.30 14.26 -15.19
C ASN A 207 -4.95 13.03 -14.35
N VAL A 208 -5.39 11.85 -14.80
CA VAL A 208 -4.99 10.55 -14.28
C VAL A 208 -4.39 9.77 -15.43
N LYS A 209 -3.19 9.23 -15.23
CA LYS A 209 -2.55 8.30 -16.15
C LYS A 209 -2.74 6.88 -15.62
N THR A 210 -3.05 5.95 -16.51
CA THR A 210 -3.16 4.52 -16.22
C THR A 210 -2.20 3.75 -17.11
N ILE A 211 -1.46 2.79 -16.56
CA ILE A 211 -0.55 1.93 -17.34
C ILE A 211 -1.38 0.77 -17.93
N GLU A 212 -1.09 0.40 -19.18
CA GLU A 212 -1.57 -0.86 -19.73
C GLU A 212 -0.78 -2.04 -19.13
N LEU A 213 -1.50 -3.00 -18.56
CA LEU A 213 -1.13 -4.35 -18.15
C LEU A 213 0.37 -4.72 -18.17
N ALA A 214 0.88 -5.09 -16.99
CA ALA A 214 2.07 -5.92 -16.80
C ALA A 214 3.43 -5.35 -17.24
N ASN A 215 3.58 -4.03 -17.39
CA ASN A 215 4.89 -3.40 -17.68
C ASN A 215 5.55 -2.73 -16.46
N GLU A 216 6.33 -3.51 -15.71
CA GLU A 216 7.09 -3.00 -14.56
C GLU A 216 8.19 -1.99 -14.95
N ASN A 217 8.65 -1.96 -16.21
CA ASN A 217 9.60 -0.94 -16.67
C ASN A 217 8.94 0.43 -16.84
N ASP A 218 7.65 0.47 -17.18
CA ASP A 218 6.89 1.72 -17.20
C ASP A 218 6.65 2.20 -15.76
N MET A 219 6.33 1.28 -14.84
CA MET A 219 6.24 1.61 -13.41
C MET A 219 7.53 2.23 -12.87
N LEU A 220 8.71 1.69 -13.24
CA LEU A 220 10.02 2.23 -12.85
C LEU A 220 10.23 3.67 -13.32
N GLN A 221 9.72 4.00 -14.50
CA GLN A 221 9.77 5.37 -15.03
C GLN A 221 8.77 6.27 -14.30
N TRP A 222 7.53 5.82 -14.11
CA TRP A 222 6.46 6.64 -13.55
C TRP A 222 6.68 6.96 -12.08
N ILE A 223 7.20 6.00 -11.31
CA ILE A 223 7.50 6.19 -9.89
C ILE A 223 8.56 7.29 -9.65
N GLN A 224 9.33 7.69 -10.69
CA GLN A 224 10.26 8.82 -10.58
C GLN A 224 9.54 10.16 -10.40
N ASP A 225 8.30 10.28 -10.89
CA ASP A 225 7.51 11.51 -10.82
C ASP A 225 6.72 11.60 -9.52
N SER A 226 6.11 10.50 -9.07
CA SER A 226 5.35 10.41 -7.81
C SER A 226 5.05 8.96 -7.42
N PRO A 227 4.64 8.69 -6.17
CA PRO A 227 4.01 7.42 -5.79
C PRO A 227 2.87 7.00 -6.72
N LEU A 228 2.70 5.68 -6.90
CA LEU A 228 1.70 5.09 -7.78
C LEU A 228 0.59 4.41 -6.97
N TYR A 229 -0.62 4.45 -7.50
CA TYR A 229 -1.73 3.61 -7.05
C TYR A 229 -1.57 2.24 -7.73
N VAL A 230 -1.44 1.16 -6.97
CA VAL A 230 -1.27 -0.20 -7.52
C VAL A 230 -2.28 -1.19 -6.95
N GLY A 231 -2.77 -2.09 -7.79
CA GLY A 231 -3.59 -3.23 -7.39
C GLY A 231 -2.76 -4.51 -7.24
N ILE A 232 -3.10 -5.35 -6.27
CA ILE A 232 -2.48 -6.68 -6.06
C ILE A 232 -3.51 -7.73 -5.66
N ASP A 233 -3.18 -9.01 -5.87
CA ASP A 233 -3.82 -10.12 -5.16
C ASP A 233 -3.26 -10.20 -3.74
N ALA A 234 -4.14 -10.01 -2.75
CA ALA A 234 -3.87 -10.11 -1.33
C ALA A 234 -4.77 -11.16 -0.66
N ALA A 235 -5.22 -12.18 -1.39
CA ALA A 235 -6.06 -13.26 -0.84
C ALA A 235 -5.29 -14.25 0.04
N GLN A 236 -3.96 -14.30 -0.11
CA GLN A 236 -3.12 -15.31 0.53
C GLN A 236 -3.00 -15.06 2.04
N PHE A 237 -2.94 -16.16 2.80
CA PHE A 237 -2.67 -16.09 4.23
C PHE A 237 -1.30 -15.49 4.52
N SER A 238 -0.30 -15.82 3.72
CA SER A 238 1.05 -15.26 3.80
C SER A 238 1.05 -13.73 3.73
N PHE A 239 0.20 -13.12 2.89
CA PHE A 239 -0.02 -11.68 2.88
C PHE A 239 -0.70 -11.18 4.17
N GLN A 240 -1.77 -11.85 4.61
CA GLN A 240 -2.50 -11.50 5.84
C GLN A 240 -1.56 -11.37 7.05
N ILE A 241 -0.59 -12.27 7.18
CA ILE A 241 0.36 -12.32 8.30
C ILE A 241 1.81 -12.02 7.89
N TYR A 242 2.02 -11.27 6.80
CA TYR A 242 3.32 -10.76 6.41
C TYR A 242 3.92 -9.87 7.50
N THR A 243 5.25 -9.93 7.65
CA THR A 243 6.00 -9.11 8.62
C THR A 243 7.18 -8.38 7.96
N THR A 244 8.11 -9.09 7.33
CA THR A 244 9.35 -8.48 6.78
C THR A 244 9.88 -9.28 5.58
N GLY A 245 10.87 -8.75 4.87
CA GLY A 245 11.52 -9.40 3.72
C GLY A 245 10.77 -9.21 2.40
N VAL A 246 11.26 -9.83 1.32
CA VAL A 246 10.69 -9.60 -0.03
C VAL A 246 9.60 -10.61 -0.32
N TYR A 247 8.35 -10.16 -0.29
CA TYR A 247 7.17 -10.97 -0.54
C TYR A 247 7.13 -11.47 -1.99
N SER A 248 7.05 -12.80 -2.14
CA SER A 248 7.08 -13.49 -3.44
C SER A 248 6.24 -14.78 -3.42
N ASP A 249 5.03 -14.72 -2.87
CA ASP A 249 4.13 -15.88 -2.83
C ASP A 249 3.63 -16.21 -4.25
N THR A 250 4.05 -17.35 -4.78
CA THR A 250 3.73 -17.77 -6.15
C THR A 250 2.28 -18.20 -6.34
N THR A 251 1.51 -18.33 -5.26
CA THR A 251 0.07 -18.66 -5.33
C THR A 251 -0.79 -17.44 -5.60
N CYS A 252 -0.21 -16.23 -5.58
CA CYS A 252 -0.91 -15.05 -6.02
C CYS A 252 -1.32 -15.14 -7.50
N SER A 253 -2.53 -14.68 -7.79
CA SER A 253 -2.97 -14.35 -9.13
C SER A 253 -2.19 -13.17 -9.69
N LYS A 254 -1.87 -13.22 -10.98
CA LYS A 254 -1.28 -12.07 -11.69
C LYS A 254 -2.32 -11.15 -12.32
N THR A 255 -3.60 -11.55 -12.32
CA THR A 255 -4.69 -10.85 -13.03
C THR A 255 -5.92 -10.61 -12.15
N ASP A 256 -6.22 -11.50 -11.20
CA ASP A 256 -7.34 -11.33 -10.26
C ASP A 256 -6.83 -10.64 -9.00
N VAL A 257 -6.60 -9.33 -9.11
CA VAL A 257 -6.22 -8.49 -7.97
C VAL A 257 -7.46 -8.14 -7.15
N ASP A 258 -7.29 -8.05 -5.83
CA ASP A 258 -8.40 -7.84 -4.91
C ASP A 258 -8.16 -6.74 -3.87
N HIS A 259 -6.98 -6.11 -3.88
CA HIS A 259 -6.57 -5.09 -2.93
C HIS A 259 -5.71 -4.02 -3.61
N VAL A 260 -5.56 -2.87 -2.96
CA VAL A 260 -4.75 -1.77 -3.49
C VAL A 260 -3.77 -1.22 -2.46
N LEU A 261 -2.63 -0.75 -2.96
CA LEU A 261 -1.53 -0.20 -2.17
C LEU A 261 -1.01 1.07 -2.84
N GLN A 262 -0.31 1.89 -2.05
CA GLN A 262 0.49 2.98 -2.60
C GLN A 262 1.92 2.49 -2.80
N LEU A 263 2.40 2.45 -4.03
CA LEU A 263 3.79 2.15 -4.37
C LEU A 263 4.64 3.41 -4.15
N VAL A 264 5.55 3.38 -3.18
CA VAL A 264 6.32 4.55 -2.72
C VAL A 264 7.81 4.44 -3.00
N GLY A 265 8.26 3.36 -3.62
CA GLY A 265 9.67 3.18 -3.91
C GLY A 265 10.03 1.81 -4.46
N TYR A 266 11.32 1.59 -4.62
CA TYR A 266 11.92 0.32 -5.00
C TYR A 266 13.38 0.26 -4.58
N GLY A 267 13.93 -0.94 -4.55
CA GLY A 267 15.34 -1.15 -4.26
C GLY A 267 15.75 -2.60 -4.47
N ILE A 268 16.79 -2.99 -3.75
CA ILE A 268 17.30 -4.37 -3.71
C ILE A 268 17.49 -4.73 -2.23
N TYR A 269 16.89 -5.83 -1.80
CA TYR A 269 17.06 -6.36 -0.44
C TYR A 269 17.61 -7.78 -0.54
N SER A 270 18.77 -8.03 0.05
CA SER A 270 19.44 -9.34 0.01
C SER A 270 19.60 -9.91 -1.41
N GLY A 271 19.89 -9.05 -2.39
CA GLY A 271 20.06 -9.42 -3.80
C GLY A 271 18.75 -9.53 -4.60
N ILE A 272 17.59 -9.36 -3.97
CA ILE A 272 16.27 -9.47 -4.61
C ILE A 272 15.71 -8.06 -4.88
N PRO A 273 15.45 -7.69 -6.14
CA PRO A 273 14.76 -6.44 -6.46
C PRO A 273 13.35 -6.42 -5.87
N TYR A 274 12.95 -5.29 -5.28
CA TYR A 274 11.63 -5.12 -4.70
C TYR A 274 10.95 -3.81 -5.09
N TRP A 275 9.63 -3.81 -5.02
CA TRP A 275 8.77 -2.65 -4.87
C TRP A 275 8.47 -2.41 -3.40
N LEU A 276 8.52 -1.15 -2.96
CA LEU A 276 8.14 -0.75 -1.60
C LEU A 276 6.73 -0.17 -1.64
N CYS A 277 5.81 -0.83 -0.94
CA CYS A 277 4.41 -0.43 -0.91
C CYS A 277 3.96 -0.08 0.52
N LYS A 278 3.20 1.02 0.64
CA LYS A 278 2.46 1.43 1.83
C LYS A 278 1.09 0.75 1.81
N ASN A 279 0.74 0.04 2.89
CA ASN A 279 -0.58 -0.55 3.08
C ASN A 279 -1.49 0.37 3.91
N SER A 280 -2.78 0.05 3.96
CA SER A 280 -3.82 0.74 4.73
C SER A 280 -4.34 -0.08 5.92
N TRP A 281 -3.64 -1.17 6.27
CA TRP A 281 -3.95 -2.05 7.43
C TRP A 281 -3.29 -1.62 8.74
N GLY A 282 -2.82 -0.38 8.83
CA GLY A 282 -2.17 0.13 10.04
C GLY A 282 -0.73 -0.33 10.23
N GLN A 283 -0.03 0.33 11.15
CA GLN A 283 1.42 0.13 11.38
C GLN A 283 1.77 -1.22 12.02
N THR A 284 0.80 -1.92 12.60
CA THR A 284 1.02 -3.23 13.24
C THR A 284 0.97 -4.39 12.25
N TRP A 285 0.67 -4.13 10.97
CA TRP A 285 0.80 -5.09 9.89
C TRP A 285 2.09 -4.84 9.12
N GLY A 286 2.74 -5.90 8.64
CA GLY A 286 3.98 -5.79 7.87
C GLY A 286 5.10 -5.08 8.61
N ASP A 287 5.98 -4.43 7.85
CA ASP A 287 7.09 -3.66 8.40
C ASP A 287 6.62 -2.22 8.62
N GLN A 288 6.06 -1.95 9.80
CA GLN A 288 5.49 -0.65 10.16
C GLN A 288 4.40 -0.17 9.17
N GLY A 289 3.61 -1.11 8.62
CA GLY A 289 2.58 -0.84 7.62
C GLY A 289 3.06 -0.89 6.17
N TYR A 290 4.31 -1.27 5.93
CA TYR A 290 4.88 -1.41 4.59
C TYR A 290 5.17 -2.87 4.24
N ILE A 291 5.28 -3.13 2.95
CA ILE A 291 5.66 -4.42 2.38
C ILE A 291 6.67 -4.23 1.25
N LEU A 292 7.64 -5.14 1.17
CA LEU A 292 8.49 -5.28 -0.01
C LEU A 292 7.90 -6.38 -0.88
N ILE A 293 7.59 -6.10 -2.14
CA ILE A 293 7.04 -7.08 -3.09
C ILE A 293 8.09 -7.31 -4.17
N GLU A 294 8.36 -8.56 -4.53
CA GLU A 294 9.36 -8.88 -5.57
C GLU A 294 9.06 -8.13 -6.88
N ARG A 295 10.10 -7.48 -7.43
CA ARG A 295 10.03 -6.68 -8.65
C ARG A 295 10.66 -7.44 -9.82
N GLY A 296 9.99 -7.41 -10.98
CA GLY A 296 10.44 -8.00 -12.24
C GLY A 296 9.71 -9.27 -12.64
N THR A 297 8.78 -9.77 -11.82
CA THR A 297 8.04 -11.03 -12.04
C THR A 297 6.52 -10.83 -12.08
N ASN A 298 6.05 -9.58 -12.02
CA ASN A 298 4.66 -9.17 -11.82
C ASN A 298 4.02 -9.91 -10.63
N THR A 299 4.74 -9.94 -9.50
CA THR A 299 4.30 -10.62 -8.29
C THR A 299 2.96 -10.09 -7.83
N CYS A 300 2.02 -11.01 -7.64
CA CYS A 300 0.63 -10.74 -7.25
C CYS A 300 -0.10 -9.74 -8.15
N GLY A 301 0.30 -9.62 -9.42
CA GLY A 301 -0.36 -8.72 -10.36
C GLY A 301 -0.11 -7.25 -10.08
N ILE A 302 0.97 -6.88 -9.39
CA ILE A 302 1.27 -5.48 -9.03
C ILE A 302 1.30 -4.50 -10.22
N ALA A 303 1.59 -5.01 -11.43
CA ALA A 303 1.60 -4.25 -12.67
C ALA A 303 0.29 -4.37 -13.46
N GLU A 304 -0.69 -5.11 -12.97
CA GLU A 304 -2.00 -5.30 -13.62
C GLU A 304 -2.84 -4.02 -13.56
N TYR A 305 -2.85 -3.37 -12.39
CA TYR A 305 -3.61 -2.16 -12.17
C TYR A 305 -2.71 -1.05 -11.62
N VAL A 306 -2.22 -0.14 -12.48
CA VAL A 306 -1.37 0.99 -12.07
C VAL A 306 -1.94 2.32 -12.53
N ALA A 307 -2.04 3.27 -11.61
CA ALA A 307 -2.45 4.64 -11.91
C ALA A 307 -1.56 5.69 -11.22
N GLN A 308 -1.49 6.87 -11.84
CA GLN A 308 -0.75 8.03 -11.34
C GLN A 308 -1.58 9.30 -11.56
N VAL A 309 -1.63 10.17 -10.56
CA VAL A 309 -2.23 11.50 -10.71
C VAL A 309 -1.20 12.48 -11.27
N GLU A 310 -1.64 13.41 -12.11
CA GLU A 310 -0.77 14.46 -12.63
C GLU A 310 -1.47 15.81 -12.84
N PHE A 311 -0.65 16.82 -13.09
CA PHE A 311 -1.07 18.15 -13.48
C PHE A 311 -0.56 18.42 -14.89
N LYS A 312 -1.41 18.19 -15.88
CA LYS A 312 -1.16 18.54 -17.27
C LYS A 312 -1.26 20.06 -17.42
N THR A 313 -0.14 20.73 -17.67
CA THR A 313 -0.16 22.10 -18.18
C THR A 313 -0.49 22.03 -19.67
N ASN A 314 -1.56 22.69 -20.12
CA ASN A 314 -1.88 22.78 -21.55
C ASN A 314 -0.91 23.66 -22.36
N ASP A 315 0.24 24.02 -21.80
CA ASP A 315 1.20 24.92 -22.42
C ASP A 315 2.60 24.31 -22.47
N VAL A 316 3.12 24.25 -23.69
CA VAL A 316 4.47 23.82 -24.12
C VAL A 316 5.60 24.71 -23.53
N THR A 317 5.32 25.63 -22.61
CA THR A 317 6.25 26.71 -22.25
C THR A 317 6.91 26.64 -20.88
N ARG A 318 6.74 25.58 -20.07
CA ARG A 318 7.36 25.53 -18.72
C ARG A 318 8.34 24.39 -18.41
N LEU A 319 8.58 23.46 -19.32
CA LEU A 319 9.55 22.37 -19.09
C LEU A 319 11.03 22.78 -19.26
N SER A 320 11.34 24.02 -19.68
CA SER A 320 12.74 24.47 -19.84
C SER A 320 13.33 25.20 -18.61
N LEU A 321 12.52 25.65 -17.65
CA LEU A 321 13.05 26.44 -16.52
C LEU A 321 13.61 25.60 -15.37
N ALA A 322 13.06 24.42 -15.07
CA ALA A 322 13.60 23.58 -14.00
C ALA A 322 14.98 22.97 -14.36
N ASN A 323 15.17 22.59 -15.63
CA ASN A 323 16.46 22.04 -16.09
C ASN A 323 17.51 23.12 -16.36
N HIS A 324 17.14 24.36 -16.71
CA HIS A 324 18.13 25.43 -16.89
C HIS A 324 18.61 26.07 -15.58
N ILE A 325 17.79 26.11 -14.54
CA ILE A 325 18.22 26.66 -13.24
C ILE A 325 19.24 25.74 -12.56
N CYS A 326 19.12 24.41 -12.72
CA CYS A 326 20.09 23.47 -12.15
C CYS A 326 21.46 23.52 -12.86
N LEU A 327 21.46 23.68 -14.19
CA LEU A 327 22.69 23.77 -14.99
C LEU A 327 23.43 25.12 -14.84
N THR A 328 22.72 26.22 -14.62
CA THR A 328 23.36 27.54 -14.47
C THR A 328 23.98 27.75 -13.08
N VAL A 329 23.38 27.18 -12.03
CA VAL A 329 23.95 27.25 -10.67
C VAL A 329 25.21 26.39 -10.54
N PHE A 330 25.29 25.25 -11.23
CA PHE A 330 26.48 24.39 -11.20
C PHE A 330 27.68 24.97 -11.98
N CYS A 331 27.44 25.71 -13.07
CA CYS A 331 28.50 26.37 -13.83
C CYS A 331 29.11 27.58 -13.11
N PHE A 332 28.35 28.30 -12.28
CA PHE A 332 28.87 29.46 -11.55
C PHE A 332 29.78 29.09 -10.38
N VAL A 333 29.59 27.93 -9.76
CA VAL A 333 30.44 27.48 -8.64
C VAL A 333 31.80 26.98 -9.13
N LEU A 334 31.89 26.40 -10.33
CA LEU A 334 33.16 25.90 -10.87
C LEU A 334 34.10 26.99 -11.42
N HIS A 335 33.61 28.21 -11.69
CA HIS A 335 34.47 29.34 -12.10
C HIS A 335 35.02 30.18 -10.95
N LEU A 336 34.53 30.00 -9.72
CA LEU A 336 35.04 30.72 -8.54
C LEU A 336 36.16 29.96 -7.81
N PHE A 337 36.43 28.70 -8.15
CA PHE A 337 37.49 27.89 -7.54
C PHE A 337 38.71 27.61 -8.45
N SER A 338 38.81 28.27 -9.60
CA SER A 338 39.98 28.16 -10.49
C SER A 338 40.92 29.38 -10.46
N ASN A 339 40.79 30.27 -9.46
CA ASN A 339 41.66 31.43 -9.26
C ASN A 339 42.05 31.63 -7.78
N PHE A 340 42.48 30.56 -7.11
CA PHE A 340 43.31 30.65 -5.90
C PHE A 340 44.38 29.55 -5.90
#